data_AF-A0A972REI3-F1
#
_entry.id   AF-A0A972REI3-F1
#
_cell.length_a   1.000
_cell.length_b   1.000
_cell.length_c   1.000
_cell.angle_alpha   90.00
_cell.angle_beta   90.00
_cell.angle_gamma   90.00
#
_symmetry.space_group_name_H-M   'P 1'
#
loop_
_entity.id
_entity.type
_entity.pdbx_description
1 polymer ?
#
loop_
_entity_poly.entity_id
_entity_poly.type
_entity_poly.pdbx_seq_one_letter_code
_entity_poly.pdbx_strand_id
1 'polypeptide(L)'
;MILHPGILALLGGSFIVVVMLLYSSYLGIRILRRWDINSSSEEQLSLERRTYLLSTMMSFVLAFEVLSIFLFIYTADDLHRQFVGAMCATGSLNANPVGWYVLYLGILIFFLSSLWIGINYIDQRTEGFPFVRFKYGFLLVITPVLIVKTYLQARYFLGLNPNIITSCCGALFSGEGRGLSSSLSSLPRFL
;
A
#
# COMPACT_ATOMS: atom_id res chain seq x y z
N MET A 1 -10.73 20.17 3.38
CA MET A 1 -10.76 18.70 3.18
C MET A 1 -9.63 17.95 3.88
N ILE A 2 -8.43 18.51 4.04
CA ILE A 2 -7.31 17.85 4.78
C ILE A 2 -7.66 17.46 6.23
N LEU A 3 -8.61 18.15 6.87
CA LEU A 3 -9.09 17.85 8.23
C LEU A 3 -10.03 16.64 8.33
N HIS A 4 -10.28 15.92 7.23
CA HIS A 4 -11.06 14.68 7.29
C HIS A 4 -10.29 13.62 8.11
N PRO A 5 -10.92 13.00 9.12
CA PRO A 5 -10.21 12.09 10.02
C PRO A 5 -9.56 10.91 9.29
N GLY A 6 -10.22 10.37 8.27
CA GLY A 6 -9.65 9.29 7.43
C GLY A 6 -8.41 9.74 6.65
N ILE A 7 -8.38 10.96 6.14
CA ILE A 7 -7.24 11.50 5.38
C ILE A 7 -6.05 11.73 6.30
N LEU A 8 -6.28 12.29 7.49
CA LEU A 8 -5.23 12.49 8.50
C LEU A 8 -4.65 11.16 8.98
N ALA A 9 -5.50 10.17 9.24
CA ALA A 9 -5.06 8.84 9.66
C ALA A 9 -4.18 8.16 8.59
N LEU A 10 -4.59 8.23 7.32
CA LEU A 10 -3.85 7.66 6.19
C LEU A 10 -2.53 8.39 5.93
N LEU A 11 -2.52 9.72 5.91
CA LEU A 11 -1.30 10.49 5.69
C LEU A 11 -0.30 10.35 6.85
N GLY A 12 -0.79 10.48 8.09
CA GLY A 12 0.05 10.32 9.29
C GLY A 12 0.63 8.91 9.40
N GLY A 13 -0.20 7.90 9.19
CA GLY A 13 0.25 6.51 9.22
C GLY A 13 1.23 6.17 8.11
N SER A 14 0.96 6.60 6.86
CA SER A 14 1.91 6.38 5.76
C SER A 14 3.24 7.12 5.95
N PHE A 15 3.25 8.28 6.61
CA PHE A 15 4.49 8.96 6.98
C PHE A 15 5.32 8.13 7.98
N ILE A 16 4.68 7.63 9.04
CA ILE A 16 5.33 6.77 10.04
C ILE A 16 5.89 5.51 9.37
N VAL A 17 5.11 4.88 8.49
CA VAL A 17 5.55 3.72 7.70
C VAL A 17 6.82 4.04 6.92
N VAL A 18 6.87 5.15 6.19
CA VAL A 18 8.06 5.53 5.40
C VAL A 18 9.29 5.70 6.30
N VAL A 19 9.15 6.34 7.47
CA VAL A 19 10.26 6.52 8.42
C VAL A 19 10.77 5.16 8.91
N MET A 20 9.88 4.27 9.33
CA MET A 20 10.24 2.93 9.78
C MET A 20 10.90 2.11 8.66
N LEU A 21 10.36 2.19 7.44
CA LEU A 21 10.83 1.49 6.25
C LEU A 21 12.22 1.95 5.81
N LEU A 22 12.52 3.25 5.87
CA LEU A 22 13.85 3.79 5.59
C LEU A 22 14.88 3.28 6.61
N TYR A 23 14.51 3.28 7.89
CA TYR A 23 15.35 2.72 8.95
C TYR A 23 15.61 1.23 8.74
N SER A 24 14.56 0.44 8.48
CA SER A 24 14.66 -0.99 8.18
C SER A 24 15.49 -1.27 6.92
N SER A 25 15.38 -0.44 5.88
CA SER A 25 16.16 -0.59 4.65
C SER A 25 17.65 -0.34 4.89
N TYR A 26 17.99 0.69 5.67
CA TYR A 26 19.39 0.96 6.05
C TYR A 26 20.03 -0.22 6.79
N LEU A 27 19.32 -0.78 7.78
CA LEU A 27 19.75 -1.97 8.51
C LEU A 27 19.80 -3.21 7.60
N GLY A 28 18.82 -3.37 6.70
CA GLY A 28 18.77 -4.46 5.73
C GLY A 28 19.97 -4.49 4.79
N ILE A 29 20.42 -3.33 4.29
CA ILE A 29 21.63 -3.21 3.46
C ILE A 29 22.88 -3.61 4.27
N ARG A 30 22.96 -3.17 5.52
CA ARG A 30 24.09 -3.51 6.40
C ARG A 30 24.16 -5.01 6.67
N ILE A 31 23.02 -5.64 6.92
CA ILE A 31 22.91 -7.10 7.10
C ILE A 31 23.33 -7.80 5.80
N LEU A 32 22.78 -7.41 4.65
CA LEU A 32 23.08 -8.07 3.38
C LEU A 32 24.57 -8.02 3.00
N ARG A 33 25.28 -6.94 3.36
CA ARG A 33 26.71 -6.76 3.06
C ARG A 33 27.66 -7.50 4.01
N ARG A 34 27.31 -7.64 5.29
CA ARG A 34 28.21 -8.19 6.33
C ARG A 34 27.79 -9.56 6.85
N TRP A 35 26.74 -10.16 6.26
CA TRP A 35 26.26 -11.46 6.69
C TRP A 35 27.18 -12.60 6.26
N ASP A 36 27.80 -13.23 7.25
CA ASP A 36 28.53 -14.49 7.16
C ASP A 36 27.94 -15.42 8.22
N ILE A 37 27.41 -16.59 7.85
CA ILE A 37 26.78 -17.52 8.81
C ILE A 37 27.82 -18.38 9.56
N ASN A 38 29.03 -18.50 9.02
CA ASN A 38 30.07 -19.39 9.56
C ASN A 38 30.99 -18.69 10.57
N SER A 39 30.87 -17.38 10.71
CA SER A 39 31.63 -16.62 11.70
C SER A 39 30.88 -16.63 13.05
N SER A 40 31.61 -16.46 14.15
CA SER A 40 31.02 -16.29 15.50
C SER A 40 31.52 -15.00 16.14
N SER A 41 31.80 -14.00 15.30
CA SER A 41 32.26 -12.69 15.74
C SER A 41 31.18 -11.90 16.49
N GLU A 42 31.58 -11.01 17.40
CA GLU A 42 30.64 -10.13 18.11
C GLU A 42 29.80 -9.27 17.16
N GLU A 43 30.37 -8.86 16.01
CA GLU A 43 29.62 -8.13 14.99
C GLU A 43 28.42 -8.95 14.48
N GLN A 44 28.59 -10.26 14.27
CA GLN A 44 27.53 -11.13 13.77
C GLN A 44 26.43 -11.38 14.81
N LEU A 45 26.80 -11.66 16.06
CA LEU A 45 25.84 -11.75 17.18
C LEU A 45 25.01 -10.46 17.31
N SER A 46 25.63 -9.30 17.10
CA SER A 46 24.92 -8.01 17.09
C SER A 46 23.97 -7.86 15.89
N LEU A 47 24.32 -8.42 14.73
CA LEU A 47 23.49 -8.40 13.52
C LEU A 47 22.29 -9.34 13.65
N GLU A 48 22.47 -10.53 14.22
CA GLU A 48 21.37 -11.47 14.52
C GLU A 48 20.33 -10.86 15.46
N ARG A 49 20.75 -10.15 16.51
CA ARG A 49 19.78 -9.46 17.37
C ARG A 49 19.00 -8.38 16.62
N ARG A 50 19.66 -7.68 15.68
CA ARG A 50 19.03 -6.64 14.85
C ARG A 50 18.07 -7.22 13.81
N THR A 51 18.28 -8.45 13.33
CA THR A 51 17.36 -9.09 12.38
C THR A 51 16.00 -9.34 13.00
N TYR A 52 15.95 -9.70 14.30
CA TYR A 52 14.70 -9.84 15.05
C TYR A 52 13.94 -8.52 15.16
N LEU A 53 14.64 -7.44 15.59
CA LEU A 53 14.05 -6.10 15.68
C LEU A 53 13.49 -5.63 14.33
N LEU A 54 14.26 -5.84 13.26
CA LEU A 54 13.85 -5.46 11.91
C LEU A 54 12.65 -6.28 11.44
N SER A 55 12.64 -7.59 11.72
CA SER A 55 11.53 -8.47 11.39
C SER A 55 10.22 -8.01 12.06
N THR A 56 10.27 -7.67 13.35
CA THR A 56 9.12 -7.13 14.07
C THR A 56 8.66 -5.78 13.51
N MET A 57 9.58 -4.85 13.26
CA MET A 57 9.24 -3.54 12.66
C MET A 57 8.58 -3.70 11.28
N MET A 58 9.13 -4.55 10.43
CA MET A 58 8.56 -4.81 9.09
C MET A 58 7.19 -5.47 9.17
N SER A 59 6.99 -6.44 10.06
CA SER A 59 5.67 -7.03 10.27
C SER A 59 4.64 -5.99 10.68
N PHE A 60 4.99 -5.04 11.55
CA PHE A 60 4.10 -3.92 11.90
C PHE A 60 3.81 -3.00 10.70
N VAL A 61 4.83 -2.63 9.94
CA VAL A 61 4.68 -1.79 8.74
C VAL A 61 3.75 -2.44 7.71
N LEU A 62 3.99 -3.72 7.40
CA LEU A 62 3.21 -4.45 6.40
C LEU A 62 1.78 -4.73 6.89
N ALA A 63 1.59 -5.03 8.18
CA ALA A 63 0.25 -5.15 8.77
C ALA A 63 -0.52 -3.83 8.70
N PHE A 64 0.16 -2.70 8.96
CA PHE A 64 -0.44 -1.38 8.80
C PHE A 64 -0.82 -1.11 7.35
N GLU A 65 0.01 -1.47 6.37
CA GLU A 65 -0.30 -1.28 4.94
C GLU A 65 -1.51 -2.12 4.50
N VAL A 66 -1.62 -3.35 5.01
CA VAL A 66 -2.81 -4.18 4.84
C VAL A 66 -4.05 -3.48 5.40
N LEU A 67 -3.99 -2.87 6.58
CA LEU A 67 -5.11 -2.11 7.13
C LEU A 67 -5.37 -0.80 6.36
N SER A 68 -4.31 -0.15 5.88
CA SER A 68 -4.33 1.12 5.18
C SER A 68 -5.14 1.05 3.89
N ILE A 69 -5.07 -0.05 3.13
CA ILE A 69 -5.88 -0.20 1.91
C ILE A 69 -7.38 -0.24 2.23
N PHE A 70 -7.80 -0.96 3.28
CA PHE A 70 -9.22 -0.98 3.67
C PHE A 70 -9.68 0.40 4.15
N LEU A 71 -8.86 1.07 4.95
CA LEU A 71 -9.15 2.43 5.40
C LEU A 71 -9.19 3.42 4.24
N PHE A 72 -8.34 3.25 3.22
CA PHE A 72 -8.35 4.05 1.99
C PHE A 72 -9.64 3.86 1.21
N ILE A 73 -10.09 2.61 1.00
CA ILE A 73 -11.36 2.32 0.31
C ILE A 73 -12.54 2.93 1.08
N TYR A 74 -12.59 2.75 2.39
CA TYR A 74 -13.62 3.35 3.24
C TYR A 74 -13.62 4.89 3.15
N THR A 75 -12.44 5.50 3.20
CA THR A 75 -12.29 6.97 3.09
C THR A 75 -12.70 7.46 1.71
N ALA A 76 -12.33 6.73 0.65
CA ALA A 76 -12.70 7.06 -0.73
C ALA A 76 -14.22 6.92 -0.95
N ASP A 77 -14.86 5.93 -0.33
CA ASP A 77 -16.31 5.81 -0.35
C ASP A 77 -16.95 6.99 0.39
N ASP A 78 -16.64 7.24 1.65
CA ASP A 78 -17.26 8.32 2.43
C ASP A 78 -17.12 9.71 1.80
N LEU A 79 -16.03 9.94 1.06
CA LEU A 79 -15.75 11.20 0.39
C LEU A 79 -16.71 11.51 -0.77
N HIS A 80 -17.53 10.55 -1.24
CA HIS A 80 -18.56 10.80 -2.27
C HIS A 80 -19.52 11.92 -1.87
N ARG A 81 -19.84 12.06 -0.57
CA ARG A 81 -20.77 13.08 -0.05
C ARG A 81 -20.26 14.51 -0.21
N GLN A 82 -18.94 14.67 -0.39
CA GLN A 82 -18.30 15.97 -0.49
C GLN A 82 -18.07 16.42 -1.96
N PHE A 83 -18.35 15.56 -2.94
CA PHE A 83 -18.21 15.87 -4.37
C PHE A 83 -19.56 15.90 -5.08
N VAL A 84 -19.77 16.91 -5.91
CA VAL A 84 -20.99 17.04 -6.71
C VAL A 84 -20.96 16.00 -7.85
N GLY A 85 -21.90 15.06 -7.83
CA GLY A 85 -22.07 14.02 -8.86
C GLY A 85 -21.44 12.65 -8.56
N ALA A 86 -20.74 12.49 -7.43
CA ALA A 86 -20.22 11.20 -6.99
C ALA A 86 -21.29 10.40 -6.21
N MET A 87 -21.74 9.27 -6.76
CA MET A 87 -22.67 8.35 -6.06
C MET A 87 -21.97 7.20 -5.32
N CYS A 88 -20.69 6.95 -5.60
CA CYS A 88 -19.91 5.83 -5.04
C CYS A 88 -18.42 6.17 -4.97
N ALA A 89 -17.63 5.32 -4.32
CA ALA A 89 -16.16 5.44 -4.24
C ALA A 89 -15.47 5.71 -5.60
N THR A 90 -15.99 5.15 -6.71
CA THR A 90 -15.49 5.38 -8.07
C THR A 90 -15.49 6.87 -8.45
N GLY A 91 -16.50 7.61 -8.02
CA GLY A 91 -16.59 9.06 -8.27
C GLY A 91 -15.51 9.84 -7.53
N SER A 92 -15.25 9.46 -6.28
CA SER A 92 -14.18 10.05 -5.50
C SER A 92 -12.80 9.73 -6.08
N LEU A 93 -12.55 8.48 -6.46
CA LEU A 93 -11.30 8.06 -7.11
C LEU A 93 -11.06 8.77 -8.45
N ASN A 94 -12.14 9.09 -9.18
CA ASN A 94 -12.06 9.81 -10.46
C ASN A 94 -11.92 11.33 -10.30
N ALA A 95 -12.05 11.88 -9.08
CA ALA A 95 -11.83 13.30 -8.83
C ALA A 95 -10.38 13.73 -9.08
N ASN A 96 -9.44 12.77 -9.06
CA ASN A 96 -8.04 13.01 -9.38
C ASN A 96 -7.50 11.81 -10.19
N PRO A 97 -6.82 12.03 -11.34
CA PRO A 97 -6.28 10.94 -12.17
C PRO A 97 -5.33 10.00 -11.40
N VAL A 98 -4.76 10.47 -10.28
CA VAL A 98 -3.85 9.68 -9.44
C VAL A 98 -4.57 8.62 -8.59
N GLY A 99 -5.88 8.75 -8.34
CA GLY A 99 -6.63 7.92 -7.39
C GLY A 99 -6.59 6.42 -7.72
N TRP A 100 -6.78 6.07 -8.99
CA TRP A 100 -6.72 4.68 -9.45
C TRP A 100 -5.33 4.05 -9.28
N TYR A 101 -4.26 4.82 -9.54
CA TYR A 101 -2.90 4.33 -9.35
C TYR A 101 -2.60 4.02 -7.88
N VAL A 102 -3.10 4.83 -6.94
CA VAL A 102 -2.95 4.58 -5.50
C VAL A 102 -3.63 3.27 -5.11
N LEU A 103 -4.84 3.02 -5.64
CA LEU A 103 -5.58 1.78 -5.38
C LEU A 103 -4.85 0.56 -5.95
N TYR A 104 -4.38 0.61 -7.20
CA TYR A 104 -3.64 -0.50 -7.79
C TYR A 104 -2.33 -0.80 -7.05
N LEU A 105 -1.58 0.23 -6.65
CA LEU A 105 -0.39 0.05 -5.83
C LEU A 105 -0.70 -0.50 -4.44
N GLY A 106 -1.81 -0.08 -3.83
CA GLY A 106 -2.27 -0.65 -2.57
C GLY A 106 -2.55 -2.15 -2.68
N ILE A 107 -3.23 -2.58 -3.75
CA ILE A 107 -3.52 -4.00 -4.00
C ILE A 107 -2.21 -4.78 -4.20
N LEU A 108 -1.29 -4.24 -5.00
CA LEU A 108 0.02 -4.84 -5.21
C LEU A 108 0.78 -4.99 -3.87
N ILE A 109 0.84 -3.93 -3.06
CA ILE A 109 1.51 -3.94 -1.75
C ILE A 109 0.84 -4.94 -0.80
N PHE A 110 -0.48 -5.09 -0.82
CA PHE A 110 -1.19 -6.08 -0.01
C PHE A 110 -0.67 -7.50 -0.29
N PHE A 111 -0.53 -7.88 -1.57
CA PHE A 111 0.01 -9.18 -1.94
C PHE A 111 1.50 -9.33 -1.58
N LEU A 112 2.33 -8.31 -1.84
CA LEU A 112 3.75 -8.35 -1.46
C LEU A 112 3.93 -8.45 0.06
N SER A 113 3.07 -7.77 0.83
CA SER A 113 3.07 -7.79 2.29
C SER A 113 2.74 -9.17 2.83
N SER A 114 1.68 -9.79 2.30
CA SER A 114 1.30 -11.16 2.66
C SER A 114 2.42 -12.16 2.37
N LEU A 115 3.05 -12.05 1.19
CA LEU A 115 4.17 -12.91 0.80
C LEU A 115 5.38 -12.74 1.73
N TRP A 116 5.76 -11.49 2.04
CA TRP A 116 6.92 -11.21 2.91
C TRP A 116 6.68 -11.73 4.33
N ILE A 117 5.48 -11.52 4.89
CA ILE A 117 5.10 -12.03 6.22
C ILE A 117 5.16 -13.56 6.24
N GLY A 118 4.66 -14.24 5.18
CA GLY A 118 4.72 -15.69 5.04
C GLY A 118 6.16 -16.22 5.02
N ILE A 119 7.05 -15.58 4.24
CA ILE A 119 8.48 -15.93 4.22
C ILE A 119 9.11 -15.74 5.60
N ASN A 120 8.83 -14.60 6.26
CA ASN A 120 9.36 -14.30 7.57
C ASN A 120 8.89 -15.31 8.64
N TYR A 121 7.66 -15.80 8.54
CA TYR A 121 7.13 -16.83 9.44
C TYR A 121 7.84 -18.19 9.29
N ILE A 122 8.16 -18.59 8.06
CA ILE A 122 8.90 -19.82 7.79
C ILE A 122 10.36 -19.68 8.24
N ASP A 123 10.97 -18.53 7.97
CA ASP A 123 12.36 -18.22 8.36
C ASP A 123 12.55 -18.27 9.88
N GLN A 124 11.59 -17.74 10.67
CA GLN A 124 11.62 -17.81 12.14
C GLN A 124 11.51 -19.23 12.72
N ARG A 125 11.03 -20.20 11.94
CA ARG A 125 10.91 -21.61 12.36
C ARG A 125 12.11 -22.47 11.98
N THR A 126 13.07 -21.92 11.25
CA THR A 126 14.22 -22.65 10.73
C THR A 126 15.49 -22.15 11.41
N GLU A 127 16.17 -23.01 12.17
CA GLU A 127 17.34 -22.65 13.00
C GLU A 127 18.55 -22.16 12.17
N GLY A 128 18.58 -22.42 10.86
CA GLY A 128 19.71 -22.10 9.98
C GLY A 128 19.64 -20.77 9.21
N PHE A 129 18.63 -19.92 9.44
CA PHE A 129 18.46 -18.63 8.71
C PHE A 129 18.73 -18.68 7.18
N PRO A 130 18.30 -19.72 6.44
CA PRO A 130 18.75 -19.93 5.06
C PRO A 130 18.23 -18.86 4.09
N PHE A 131 17.15 -18.15 4.44
CA PHE A 131 16.47 -17.18 3.57
C PHE A 131 16.78 -15.71 3.90
N VAL A 132 17.75 -15.43 4.78
CA VAL A 132 18.11 -14.06 5.17
C VAL A 132 18.39 -13.18 3.95
N ARG A 133 19.23 -13.62 3.01
CA ARG A 133 19.55 -12.82 1.80
C ARG A 133 18.33 -12.55 0.92
N PHE A 134 17.45 -13.53 0.76
CA PHE A 134 16.22 -13.37 -0.01
C PHE A 134 15.23 -12.43 0.69
N LYS A 135 15.05 -12.56 2.00
CA LYS A 135 14.16 -11.72 2.82
C LYS A 135 14.55 -10.24 2.76
N TYR A 136 15.85 -9.96 2.91
CA TYR A 136 16.36 -8.58 2.87
C TYR A 136 16.44 -8.02 1.44
N GLY A 137 16.68 -8.87 0.43
CA GLY A 137 16.55 -8.48 -0.98
C GLY A 137 15.10 -8.10 -1.32
N PHE A 138 14.14 -8.91 -0.89
CA PHE A 138 12.71 -8.63 -1.12
C PHE A 138 12.24 -7.37 -0.39
N LEU A 139 12.75 -7.13 0.82
CA LEU A 139 12.54 -5.87 1.55
C LEU A 139 12.99 -4.66 0.74
N LEU A 140 14.19 -4.71 0.13
CA LEU A 140 14.71 -3.61 -0.69
C LEU A 140 13.89 -3.34 -1.96
N VAL A 141 13.17 -4.35 -2.47
CA VAL A 141 12.23 -4.18 -3.59
C VAL A 141 10.90 -3.59 -3.11
N ILE A 142 10.40 -3.99 -1.95
CA ILE A 142 9.16 -3.45 -1.36
C ILE A 142 9.33 -1.97 -1.01
N THR A 143 10.50 -1.57 -0.52
CA THR A 143 10.79 -0.20 -0.08
C THR A 143 10.42 0.89 -1.11
N PRO A 144 10.96 0.88 -2.34
CA PRO A 144 10.65 1.90 -3.34
C PRO A 144 9.17 1.87 -3.75
N VAL A 145 8.54 0.69 -3.82
CA VAL A 145 7.11 0.56 -4.16
C VAL A 145 6.24 1.25 -3.11
N LEU A 146 6.55 1.07 -1.82
CA LEU A 146 5.86 1.73 -0.72
C LEU A 146 6.06 3.26 -0.72
N ILE A 147 7.27 3.72 -0.99
CA ILE A 147 7.56 5.16 -1.11
C ILE A 147 6.74 5.78 -2.25
N VAL A 148 6.69 5.13 -3.41
CA VAL A 148 5.90 5.60 -4.56
C VAL A 148 4.41 5.62 -4.22
N LYS A 149 3.88 4.58 -3.57
CA LYS A 149 2.48 4.55 -3.12
C LYS A 149 2.17 5.70 -2.17
N THR A 150 3.02 5.93 -1.15
CA THR A 150 2.82 7.03 -0.19
C THR A 150 2.90 8.40 -0.86
N TYR A 151 3.83 8.58 -1.80
CA TYR A 151 3.93 9.82 -2.58
C TYR A 151 2.66 10.07 -3.41
N LEU A 152 2.17 9.06 -4.14
CA LEU A 152 0.96 9.17 -4.94
C LEU A 152 -0.29 9.37 -4.07
N GLN A 153 -0.36 8.72 -2.91
CA GLN A 153 -1.42 8.92 -1.92
C GLN A 153 -1.44 10.36 -1.40
N ALA A 154 -0.27 10.92 -1.07
CA ALA A 154 -0.15 12.31 -0.65
C ALA A 154 -0.57 13.27 -1.78
N ARG A 155 -0.13 13.02 -3.02
CA ARG A 155 -0.52 13.79 -4.20
C ARG A 155 -2.01 13.70 -4.50
N TYR A 156 -2.62 12.53 -4.29
CA TYR A 156 -4.06 12.33 -4.41
C TYR A 156 -4.79 13.24 -3.43
N PHE A 157 -4.47 13.15 -2.13
CA PHE A 157 -5.17 13.91 -1.09
C PHE A 157 -4.93 15.43 -1.15
N LEU A 158 -3.73 15.87 -1.51
CA LEU A 158 -3.40 17.30 -1.68
C LEU A 158 -3.98 17.89 -2.98
N GLY A 159 -4.24 17.05 -3.99
CA GLY A 159 -4.80 17.46 -5.28
C GLY A 159 -6.33 17.44 -5.35
N LEU A 160 -7.03 17.07 -4.27
CA LEU A 160 -8.50 17.05 -4.22
C LEU A 160 -9.03 18.49 -4.19
N ASN A 161 -9.60 18.94 -5.31
CA ASN A 161 -10.31 20.20 -5.41
C ASN A 161 -11.83 19.93 -5.37
N PRO A 162 -12.58 20.48 -4.39
CA PRO A 162 -14.01 20.21 -4.21
C PRO A 162 -14.91 20.76 -5.34
N ASN A 163 -14.39 21.63 -6.20
CA ASN A 163 -15.14 22.24 -7.31
C ASN A 163 -15.13 21.42 -8.61
N ILE A 164 -14.57 20.21 -8.61
CA ILE A 164 -14.59 19.34 -9.79
C ILE A 164 -15.88 18.52 -9.77
N ILE A 165 -16.68 18.64 -10.83
CA ILE A 165 -17.90 17.83 -11.04
C ILE A 165 -17.45 16.46 -11.56
N THR A 166 -17.68 15.40 -10.79
CA THR A 166 -17.33 14.03 -11.19
C THR A 166 -18.58 13.25 -11.57
N SER A 167 -19.02 13.35 -12.84
CA SER A 167 -20.14 12.54 -13.36
C SER A 167 -19.67 11.17 -13.86
N CYS A 168 -19.17 10.32 -12.97
CA CYS A 168 -18.69 8.98 -13.34
C CYS A 168 -19.84 8.00 -13.66
N CYS A 169 -21.02 8.14 -13.05
CA CYS A 169 -22.15 7.24 -13.28
C CYS A 169 -22.78 7.44 -14.67
N GLY A 170 -22.85 8.68 -15.17
CA GLY A 170 -23.30 8.95 -16.55
C GLY A 170 -22.35 8.37 -17.60
N ALA A 171 -21.04 8.40 -17.37
CA ALA A 171 -20.05 7.82 -18.29
C ALA A 171 -19.95 6.28 -18.20
N LEU A 172 -20.16 5.68 -17.02
CA LEU A 172 -20.14 4.21 -16.86
C LEU A 172 -21.43 3.52 -17.29
N PHE A 173 -22.59 4.17 -17.15
CA PHE A 173 -23.91 3.56 -17.40
C PHE A 173 -24.63 4.15 -18.62
N SER A 174 -24.03 5.09 -19.36
CA SER A 174 -24.57 5.49 -20.66
C SER A 174 -24.38 4.38 -21.69
N GLY A 175 -25.35 4.22 -22.57
CA GLY A 175 -25.31 3.24 -23.67
C GLY A 175 -24.17 3.48 -24.68
N GLU A 176 -23.48 4.62 -24.61
CA GLU A 176 -22.27 4.93 -25.41
C GLU A 176 -20.96 4.49 -24.73
N GLY A 177 -21.00 4.02 -23.47
CA GLY A 177 -19.83 3.52 -22.77
C GLY A 177 -19.28 2.22 -23.40
N ARG A 178 -17.96 2.13 -23.60
CA ARG A 178 -17.28 0.95 -24.21
C ARG A 178 -17.02 -0.22 -23.23
N GLY A 179 -17.73 -0.29 -22.10
CA GLY A 179 -17.48 -1.26 -21.03
C GLY A 179 -18.41 -2.50 -21.06
N LEU A 180 -17.99 -3.57 -20.38
CA LEU A 180 -18.85 -4.74 -20.13
C LEU A 180 -20.11 -4.36 -19.33
N SER A 181 -19.97 -3.45 -18.36
CA SER A 181 -21.09 -2.98 -17.53
C SER A 181 -22.11 -2.14 -18.31
N SER A 182 -21.68 -1.28 -19.24
CA SER A 182 -22.59 -0.51 -20.10
C SER A 182 -23.33 -1.41 -21.08
N SER A 183 -22.63 -2.39 -21.66
CA SER A 183 -23.21 -3.40 -22.57
C SER A 183 -24.27 -4.28 -21.88
N LEU A 184 -24.04 -4.63 -20.61
CA LEU A 184 -25.02 -5.36 -19.79
C LEU A 184 -26.22 -4.49 -19.37
N SER A 185 -26.01 -3.18 -19.21
CA SER A 185 -27.06 -2.24 -18.81
C SER A 185 -27.95 -1.80 -19.99
N SER A 186 -27.40 -1.80 -21.21
CA SER A 186 -28.12 -1.48 -22.45
C SER A 186 -28.86 -2.67 -23.06
N LEU A 187 -28.76 -3.86 -22.45
CA LEU A 187 -29.40 -5.07 -22.94
C LEU A 187 -30.93 -4.93 -22.78
N PRO A 188 -31.72 -4.98 -23.87
CA PRO A 188 -33.16 -4.86 -23.78
C PRO A 188 -33.70 -6.01 -22.91
N ARG A 189 -34.57 -5.66 -21.96
CA ARG A 189 -35.23 -6.61 -21.07
C ARG A 189 -36.27 -7.38 -21.91
N PHE A 190 -35.84 -8.44 -22.60
CA PHE A 190 -36.77 -9.40 -23.20
C PHE A 190 -37.32 -10.31 -22.09
N LEU A 191 -38.36 -9.81 -21.43
CA LEU A 191 -39.35 -10.59 -20.69
C LEU A 191 -40.67 -9.81 -20.68
#